data_AF-A0AAW1VY73-F1
#
_entry.id   AF-A0AAW1VY73-F1
#
_cell.length_a   1.000
_cell.length_b   1.000
_cell.length_c   1.000
_cell.angle_alpha   90.00
_cell.angle_beta   90.00
_cell.angle_gamma   90.00
#
_symmetry.space_group_name_H-M   'P 1'
#
loop_
_entity.id
_entity.type
_entity.pdbx_description
1 polymer ?
#
loop_
_entity_poly.entity_id
_entity_poly.type
_entity_poly.pdbx_seq_one_letter_code
_entity_poly.pdbx_strand_id
1 'polypeptide(L)'
;MVTVLSNFMGDEKPLLPTWFLLMTNVFTLVQVLAVTVVYMQPTNEVFEKKFADPKMDQFSIRNVVPRLILRSLSVVVATIFAAMLPFFGDIMALFGAFGCIPLDFILPMIFYNLGVGAVASVRQIVLDAKTYRLFANM
;
A
#
# COMPACT_ATOMS: atom_id res chain seq x y z
N MET A 1 -11.46 17.41 -10.54
CA MET A 1 -11.12 16.05 -10.08
C MET A 1 -11.85 15.09 -10.99
N VAL A 2 -11.16 14.43 -11.92
CA VAL A 2 -11.78 13.52 -12.90
C VAL A 2 -12.15 12.23 -12.17
N THR A 3 -13.37 12.16 -11.66
CA THR A 3 -13.92 10.94 -11.07
C THR A 3 -14.91 10.34 -12.06
N VAL A 4 -15.16 9.04 -12.00
CA VAL A 4 -16.19 8.42 -12.85
C VAL A 4 -17.53 9.12 -12.64
N LEU A 5 -17.83 9.56 -11.41
CA LEU A 5 -19.00 10.37 -11.07
C LEU A 5 -19.08 11.72 -11.81
N SER A 6 -17.96 12.40 -12.06
CA SER A 6 -17.98 13.71 -12.72
C SER A 6 -18.44 13.62 -14.17
N ASN A 7 -18.31 12.46 -14.83
CA ASN A 7 -18.86 12.22 -16.17
C ASN A 7 -20.40 12.12 -16.18
N PHE A 8 -21.02 11.88 -15.02
CA PHE A 8 -22.47 11.76 -14.86
C PHE A 8 -23.10 12.98 -14.17
N MET A 9 -22.29 13.94 -13.74
CA MET A 9 -22.73 15.26 -13.29
C MET A 9 -22.78 16.18 -14.50
N GLY A 10 -23.90 16.18 -15.24
CA GLY A 10 -24.13 17.13 -16.34
C GLY A 10 -24.22 18.57 -15.84
N ASP A 11 -24.07 19.55 -16.74
CA ASP A 11 -23.98 20.98 -16.40
C ASP A 11 -25.18 21.53 -15.60
N GLU A 12 -26.39 21.00 -15.81
CA GLU A 12 -27.62 21.52 -15.17
C GLU A 12 -28.30 20.55 -14.20
N LYS A 13 -28.13 19.23 -14.39
CA LYS A 13 -28.74 18.21 -13.52
C LYS A 13 -27.89 16.94 -13.49
N PRO A 14 -27.69 16.33 -12.30
CA PRO A 14 -27.03 15.04 -12.22
C PRO A 14 -27.86 13.98 -12.94
N LEU A 15 -27.22 13.22 -13.83
CA LEU A 15 -27.85 12.08 -14.52
C LEU A 15 -28.10 10.91 -13.56
N LEU A 16 -27.46 10.94 -12.39
CA LEU A 16 -27.59 9.96 -11.32
C LEU A 16 -28.61 10.41 -10.26
N PRO A 17 -29.37 9.47 -9.66
CA PRO A 17 -30.21 9.77 -8.51
C PRO A 17 -29.40 10.37 -7.35
N THR A 18 -29.91 11.44 -6.74
CA THR A 18 -29.23 12.14 -5.63
C THR A 18 -28.94 11.20 -4.43
N TRP A 19 -29.80 10.22 -4.19
CA TRP A 19 -29.58 9.19 -3.16
C TRP A 19 -28.33 8.34 -3.40
N PHE A 20 -28.02 8.02 -4.66
CA PHE A 20 -26.84 7.24 -5.02
C PHE A 20 -25.55 8.05 -4.82
N LEU A 21 -25.58 9.34 -5.16
CA LEU A 21 -24.46 10.26 -4.90
C LEU A 21 -24.21 10.40 -3.40
N LEU A 22 -25.27 10.58 -2.62
CA LEU A 22 -25.20 10.70 -1.17
C LEU A 22 -24.66 9.42 -0.51
N MET A 23 -25.17 8.26 -0.91
CA MET A 23 -24.70 6.95 -0.44
C MET A 23 -23.20 6.76 -0.72
N THR A 24 -22.74 7.09 -1.93
CA THR A 24 -21.32 6.98 -2.31
C THR A 24 -20.42 7.88 -1.45
N ASN A 25 -20.82 9.13 -1.23
CA ASN A 25 -20.05 10.05 -0.40
C ASN A 25 -20.00 9.60 1.06
N VAL A 26 -21.13 9.11 1.60
CA VAL A 26 -21.19 8.57 2.98
C VAL A 26 -20.26 7.36 3.13
N PHE A 27 -20.30 6.40 2.21
CA PHE A 27 -19.40 5.24 2.27
C PHE A 27 -17.93 5.63 2.10
N THR A 28 -17.62 6.58 1.23
CA THR A 28 -16.25 7.10 1.08
C THR A 28 -15.76 7.71 2.40
N LEU A 29 -16.58 8.50 3.08
CA LEU A 29 -16.22 9.06 4.40
C LEU A 29 -15.98 7.96 5.43
N VAL A 30 -16.90 7.00 5.55
CA VAL A 30 -16.78 5.88 6.50
C VAL A 30 -15.52 5.05 6.23
N GLN A 31 -15.25 4.74 4.97
CA GLN A 31 -14.06 3.99 4.58
C GLN A 31 -12.78 4.77 4.91
N VAL A 32 -12.70 6.05 4.57
CA VAL A 32 -11.51 6.88 4.85
C VAL A 32 -11.22 6.96 6.35
N LEU A 33 -12.26 7.08 7.19
CA LEU A 33 -12.10 7.04 8.65
C LEU A 33 -11.50 5.71 9.13
N ALA A 34 -12.04 4.58 8.67
CA ALA A 34 -11.54 3.25 9.03
C ALA A 34 -10.08 3.03 8.59
N VAL A 35 -9.78 3.39 7.33
CA VAL A 35 -8.46 3.23 6.72
C VAL A 35 -7.40 4.10 7.39
N THR A 36 -7.75 5.33 7.78
CA THR A 36 -6.82 6.25 8.47
C THR A 36 -6.37 5.68 9.82
N VAL A 37 -7.25 5.01 10.56
CA VAL A 37 -6.90 4.39 11.84
C VAL A 37 -5.90 3.25 11.66
N VAL A 38 -6.11 2.39 10.66
CA VAL A 38 -5.25 1.22 10.39
C VAL A 38 -3.87 1.68 9.90
N TYR A 39 -3.80 2.63 8.97
CA TYR A 39 -2.51 3.10 8.47
C TYR A 39 -1.67 3.84 9.51
N MET A 40 -2.30 4.45 10.51
CA MET A 40 -1.59 5.09 11.60
C MET A 40 -0.98 4.09 12.60
N GLN A 41 -1.40 2.82 12.63
CA GLN A 41 -0.87 1.80 13.55
C GLN A 41 0.65 1.59 13.39
N PRO A 42 1.17 1.22 12.20
CA PRO A 42 2.61 0.98 12.04
C PRO A 42 3.44 2.23 12.30
N THR A 43 2.95 3.41 11.90
CA THR A 43 3.63 4.68 12.15
C THR A 43 3.71 4.97 13.65
N ASN A 44 2.63 4.73 14.40
CA ASN A 44 2.61 4.93 15.85
C ASN A 44 3.53 3.93 16.56
N GLU A 45 3.63 2.69 16.10
CA GLU A 45 4.57 1.70 16.63
C GLU A 45 6.03 2.11 16.41
N VAL A 46 6.37 2.62 15.22
CA VAL A 46 7.72 3.14 14.92
C VAL A 46 8.04 4.35 15.79
N PHE A 47 7.10 5.27 15.97
CA PHE A 47 7.28 6.42 16.85
C PHE A 47 7.46 6.00 18.30
N GLU A 48 6.64 5.07 18.79
CA GLU A 48 6.76 4.56 20.14
C GLU A 48 8.11 3.87 20.36
N LYS A 49 8.57 3.04 19.43
CA LYS A 49 9.89 2.40 19.52
C LYS A 49 11.05 3.40 19.55
N LYS A 50 10.91 4.56 18.89
CA LYS A 50 11.95 5.59 18.81
C LYS A 50 11.97 6.53 20.03
N PHE A 51 10.82 6.76 20.66
CA PHE A 51 10.66 7.74 21.73
C PHE A 51 10.39 7.13 23.12
N ALA A 52 10.04 5.85 23.21
CA ALA A 52 9.82 5.16 24.49
C ALA A 52 11.15 4.67 25.10
N ASP A 53 11.26 4.83 26.42
CA ASP A 53 12.38 4.32 27.21
C ASP A 53 12.13 2.83 27.51
N PRO A 54 12.97 1.89 27.01
CA PRO A 54 12.73 0.44 27.12
C PRO A 54 12.70 -0.10 28.55
N LYS A 55 13.06 0.73 29.54
CA LYS A 55 13.20 0.36 30.95
C LYS A 55 11.98 0.68 31.82
N MET A 56 10.97 1.38 31.29
CA MET A 56 9.77 1.77 32.05
C MET A 56 8.51 1.07 31.54
N ASP A 57 7.55 0.88 32.45
CA ASP A 57 6.28 0.22 32.13
C ASP A 57 5.44 1.02 31.13
N GLN A 58 4.70 0.27 30.31
CA GLN A 58 4.00 0.71 29.09
C GLN A 58 2.93 1.77 29.38
N PHE A 59 2.38 1.75 30.60
CA PHE A 59 1.29 2.62 31.06
C PHE A 59 1.74 3.71 32.04
N SER A 60 3.05 3.92 32.22
CA SER A 60 3.52 5.04 33.02
C SER A 60 3.12 6.37 32.36
N ILE A 61 2.74 7.37 33.17
CA ILE A 61 2.36 8.72 32.70
C ILE A 61 3.45 9.32 31.79
N ARG A 62 4.73 8.99 32.05
CA ARG A 62 5.89 9.39 31.23
C ARG A 62 5.93 8.79 29.82
N ASN A 63 5.19 7.71 29.54
CA ASN A 63 5.10 7.05 28.23
C ASN A 63 3.75 7.29 27.54
N VAL A 64 2.66 7.40 28.31
CA VAL A 64 1.30 7.65 27.79
C VAL A 64 1.15 9.08 27.24
N VAL A 65 1.73 10.08 27.92
CA VAL A 65 1.65 11.48 27.47
C VAL A 65 2.37 11.69 26.13
N PRO A 66 3.62 11.22 25.93
CA PRO A 66 4.25 11.24 24.61
C PRO A 66 3.45 10.49 23.55
N ARG A 67 2.84 9.34 23.89
CA ARG A 67 2.03 8.53 22.97
C ARG A 67 0.82 9.31 22.45
N LEU A 68 0.09 10.01 23.32
CA LEU A 68 -1.08 10.81 22.92
C LEU A 68 -0.67 12.03 22.09
N ILE A 69 0.40 12.72 22.50
CA ILE A 69 0.92 13.90 21.80
C ILE A 69 1.42 13.52 20.40
N LEU A 70 2.25 12.47 20.28
CA LEU A 70 2.79 12.01 18.99
C LEU A 70 1.67 11.57 18.05
N ARG A 71 0.65 10.86 18.56
CA ARG A 71 -0.49 10.39 17.78
C ARG A 71 -1.38 11.53 17.28
N SER A 72 -1.53 12.59 18.06
CA SER A 72 -2.32 13.77 17.68
C SER A 72 -1.54 14.66 16.72
N LEU A 73 -0.25 14.87 16.98
CA LEU A 73 0.63 15.72 16.20
C LEU A 73 0.89 15.13 14.80
N SER A 74 1.05 13.81 14.67
CA SER A 74 1.22 13.16 13.37
C SER A 74 0.01 13.37 12.45
N VAL A 75 -1.21 13.28 12.99
CA VAL A 75 -2.46 13.49 12.25
C VAL A 75 -2.64 14.96 11.87
N VAL A 76 -2.36 15.89 12.78
CA VAL A 76 -2.46 17.34 12.51
C VAL A 76 -1.50 17.74 11.39
N VAL A 77 -0.24 17.31 11.45
CA VAL A 77 0.75 17.60 10.42
C VAL A 77 0.35 17.01 9.08
N ALA A 78 -0.09 15.75 9.04
CA ALA A 78 -0.57 15.12 7.81
C ALA A 78 -1.77 15.85 7.20
N THR A 79 -2.71 16.32 8.04
CA THR A 79 -3.89 17.07 7.60
C THR A 79 -3.53 18.43 7.04
N ILE A 80 -2.56 19.14 7.63
CA ILE A 80 -2.05 20.42 7.13
C ILE A 80 -1.46 20.22 5.73
N PHE A 81 -0.58 19.23 5.55
CA PHE A 81 0.01 18.95 4.24
C PHE A 81 -1.04 18.54 3.19
N ALA A 82 -2.04 17.75 3.59
CA ALA A 82 -3.14 17.38 2.71
C ALA A 82 -3.98 18.59 2.29
N ALA A 83 -4.28 19.50 3.21
CA ALA A 83 -5.06 20.72 2.94
C ALA A 83 -4.30 21.73 2.06
N MET A 84 -2.97 21.76 2.13
CA MET A 84 -2.13 22.66 1.34
C MET A 84 -1.96 22.24 -0.12
N LEU A 85 -2.27 20.98 -0.47
CA LEU A 85 -2.04 20.44 -1.81
C LEU A 85 -3.35 20.28 -2.60
N PRO A 86 -3.68 21.22 -3.52
CA PRO A 86 -4.93 21.16 -4.29
C PRO A 86 -4.94 20.05 -5.36
N PHE A 87 -3.80 19.42 -5.65
CA PHE A 87 -3.62 18.35 -6.66
C PHE A 87 -3.39 16.96 -6.04
N PHE A 88 -3.96 16.70 -4.86
CA PHE A 88 -3.80 15.43 -4.12
C PHE A 88 -4.14 14.18 -4.96
N GLY A 89 -5.13 14.28 -5.87
CA GLY A 89 -5.51 13.18 -6.76
C GLY A 89 -4.37 12.73 -7.69
N ASP A 90 -3.63 13.67 -8.26
CA ASP A 90 -2.53 13.36 -9.20
C ASP A 90 -1.33 12.76 -8.46
N ILE A 91 -1.06 13.21 -7.24
CA ILE A 91 -0.01 12.65 -6.38
C ILE A 91 -0.34 11.21 -5.99
N MET A 92 -1.59 10.93 -5.62
CA MET A 92 -2.04 9.57 -5.30
C MET A 92 -1.97 8.65 -6.51
N ALA A 93 -2.32 9.14 -7.71
CA ALA A 93 -2.16 8.38 -8.94
C ALA A 93 -0.68 8.04 -9.23
N LEU A 94 0.23 8.99 -9.01
CA LEU A 94 1.67 8.78 -9.18
C LEU A 94 2.22 7.72 -8.21
N PHE A 95 1.94 7.84 -6.90
CA PHE A 95 2.39 6.86 -5.91
C PHE A 95 1.74 5.49 -6.13
N GLY A 96 0.46 5.45 -6.53
CA GLY A 96 -0.22 4.22 -6.92
C GLY A 96 0.47 3.54 -8.10
N ALA A 97 0.79 4.30 -9.16
CA ALA A 97 1.54 3.78 -10.30
C ALA A 97 2.93 3.28 -9.88
N PHE A 98 3.65 4.02 -9.04
CA PHE A 98 4.97 3.61 -8.56
C PHE A 98 4.92 2.35 -7.68
N GLY A 99 3.84 2.10 -6.95
CA GLY A 99 3.64 0.87 -6.19
C GLY A 99 3.20 -0.31 -7.06
N CYS A 100 2.14 -0.11 -7.85
CA CYS A 100 1.53 -1.17 -8.65
C CYS A 100 2.40 -1.61 -9.82
N ILE A 101 3.11 -0.70 -10.52
CA ILE A 101 3.92 -1.08 -11.68
C ILE A 101 5.00 -2.12 -11.33
N PRO A 102 5.90 -1.86 -10.36
CA PRO A 102 6.91 -2.84 -10.02
C PRO A 102 6.32 -4.08 -9.34
N LEU A 103 5.28 -3.93 -8.52
CA LEU A 103 4.70 -5.04 -7.78
C LEU A 103 3.89 -6.00 -8.67
N ASP A 104 3.12 -5.47 -9.62
CA ASP A 104 2.17 -6.26 -10.42
C ASP A 104 2.75 -6.71 -11.76
N PHE A 105 3.65 -5.92 -12.38
CA PHE A 105 4.19 -6.26 -13.70
C PHE A 105 5.64 -6.74 -13.64
N ILE A 106 6.49 -6.08 -12.87
CA ILE A 106 7.93 -6.37 -12.87
C ILE A 106 8.23 -7.58 -12.00
N LEU A 107 7.73 -7.60 -10.76
CA LEU A 107 8.05 -8.64 -9.78
C LEU A 107 7.58 -10.03 -10.22
N PRO A 108 6.33 -10.23 -10.73
CA PRO A 108 5.89 -11.55 -11.16
C PRO A 108 6.66 -12.03 -12.39
N MET A 109 7.02 -11.11 -13.31
CA MET A 109 7.81 -11.46 -14.49
C MET A 109 9.22 -11.91 -14.11
N ILE A 110 9.87 -11.23 -13.16
CA ILE A 110 11.18 -11.64 -12.65
C ILE A 110 11.09 -13.01 -11.97
N PHE A 111 10.13 -13.21 -11.07
CA PHE A 111 9.96 -14.49 -10.38
C PHE A 111 9.61 -15.64 -11.33
N TYR A 112 8.79 -15.39 -12.35
CA TYR A 112 8.48 -16.37 -13.39
C TYR A 112 9.74 -16.75 -14.18
N ASN A 113 10.52 -15.78 -14.65
CA ASN A 113 11.74 -16.04 -15.42
C ASN A 113 12.80 -16.77 -14.60
N LEU A 114 12.97 -16.40 -13.32
CA LEU A 114 13.86 -17.11 -12.40
C LEU A 114 13.38 -18.55 -12.16
N GLY A 115 12.08 -18.75 -11.96
CA GLY A 115 11.50 -20.08 -11.75
C GLY A 115 11.64 -20.99 -12.97
N VAL A 116 11.28 -20.51 -14.15
CA VAL A 116 11.42 -21.26 -15.41
C VAL A 116 12.90 -21.53 -15.72
N GLY A 117 13.77 -20.54 -15.52
CA GLY A 117 15.22 -20.71 -15.68
C GLY A 117 15.80 -21.78 -14.75
N ALA A 118 15.36 -21.83 -13.49
CA ALA A 118 15.77 -22.86 -12.53
C ALA A 118 15.28 -24.26 -12.93
N VAL A 119 14.06 -24.40 -13.47
CA VAL A 119 13.57 -25.69 -13.97
C VAL A 119 14.34 -26.13 -15.22
N ALA A 120 14.67 -25.19 -16.12
CA ALA A 120 15.46 -25.47 -17.31
C ALA A 120 16.88 -25.94 -16.97
N SER A 121 17.53 -25.33 -15.97
CA SER A 121 18.87 -25.74 -15.52
C SER A 121 18.86 -27.14 -14.89
N VAL A 122 17.86 -27.47 -14.06
CA VAL A 122 17.69 -28.82 -13.52
C VAL A 122 17.45 -29.85 -14.64
N ARG A 123 16.62 -29.52 -15.64
CA ARG A 123 16.42 -30.39 -16.81
C ARG A 123 17.73 -30.64 -17.56
N GLN A 124 18.55 -29.62 -17.74
CA GLN A 124 19.87 -29.77 -18.38
C GLN A 124 20.78 -30.70 -17.57
N ILE A 125 20.88 -30.54 -16.25
CA ILE A 125 21.67 -31.42 -15.38
C ILE A 125 21.23 -32.89 -15.52
N VAL A 126 19.92 -33.14 -15.58
CA VAL A 126 19.39 -34.51 -15.75
C VAL A 126 19.73 -35.09 -17.12
N LEU A 127 19.66 -34.30 -18.19
CA LEU A 127 20.01 -34.74 -19.54
C LEU A 127 21.50 -35.05 -19.68
N ASP A 128 22.33 -34.21 -19.07
CA ASP A 128 23.78 -34.39 -19.02
C ASP A 128 24.13 -35.70 -18.27
N ALA A 129 23.54 -35.91 -17.09
CA ALA A 129 23.72 -37.15 -16.32
C ALA A 129 23.29 -38.42 -17.07
N LYS A 130 22.20 -38.37 -17.86
CA LYS A 130 21.78 -39.50 -18.70
C LYS A 130 22.77 -39.76 -19.84
N THR A 131 23.28 -38.70 -20.45
CA THR A 131 24.28 -38.76 -21.51
C THR A 131 25.57 -39.44 -21.02
N TYR A 132 26.09 -39.04 -19.85
CA TYR A 132 27.26 -39.68 -19.24
C TYR A 132 27.05 -41.17 -18.89
N ARG A 133 25.88 -41.55 -18.38
CA ARG A 133 25.58 -42.97 -18.09
C ARG A 133 25.49 -43.83 -19.36
N LEU A 134 25.09 -43.24 -20.48
CA LEU A 134 25.03 -43.92 -21.78
C LEU A 134 26.44 -44.25 -22.29
N PHE A 135 27.39 -43.32 -22.16
CA PHE A 135 28.78 -43.52 -22.55
C PHE A 135 29.56 -44.45 -21.61
N ALA A 136 29.19 -44.51 -20.33
CA ALA A 136 29.84 -45.40 -19.36
C ALA A 136 29.41 -46.89 -19.47
N ASN A 137 28.37 -47.21 -20.25
CA ASN A 137 27.89 -48.59 -20.47
C ASN A 137 28.22 -49.13 -21.87
N MET A 138 29.10 -48.44 -22.62
CA MET A 138 29.62 -48.89 -23.91
C MET A 138 31.02 -49.49 -23.74
#